data_AF-A0A954RBP4-F1
#
_entry.id   AF-A0A954RBP4-F1
#
_cell.length_a   1.000
_cell.length_b   1.000
_cell.length_c   1.000
_cell.angle_alpha   90.00
_cell.angle_beta   90.00
_cell.angle_gamma   90.00
#
_symmetry.space_group_name_H-M   'P 1'
#
loop_
_entity.id
_entity.type
_entity.pdbx_description
1 polymer ?
#
loop_
_entity_poly.entity_id
_entity_poly.type
_entity_poly.pdbx_seq_one_letter_code
_entity_poly.pdbx_strand_id
1 'polypeptide(L)'
;FSLIKNDRDAENNVYGAQENYEATLAEGWRLWAWRASLIAMTPLMFATWIGLILLIIGVLMYLAIAAVVYLPMTMFTSRPKRLARHLFGRDLTEGIETGGPAPPWMEGVLLFWTRATTAPLAAGLWLASWCFAFRETRRRLLPFLISRPVLAGSGMLDRQGRFWLADKGPAMNAVLGYGGFFRERPIFTVGHFFKTLCAEACFSASDFFDLFRRRQRLQIALGDSNMCERAELLRVGSTLLVLDAIEAGYIPRMPRPRRPIRTLHGICGDPTLSAEIPFADGTRSTALDVQRVYLAACQRMVAAAEHSPRGVRRGETLDEAREILRLWETVLDQLDECKRAGEPTDSLFGVLDWVTKFHLLERAGVDSPWEARKKLDIRYHELSPDGYYTQLLQSGWIDPYIAEEEIARAMRTPPPNSPATVRGHYIREFSQDCERF
;
A
#
# COMPACT_ATOMS: atom_id res chain seq x y z
N PHE A 1 13.87 3.82 -19.75
CA PHE A 1 13.27 3.81 -18.40
C PHE A 1 12.94 2.36 -18.06
N SER A 2 13.87 1.65 -17.40
CA SER A 2 13.54 0.34 -16.84
C SER A 2 12.57 0.56 -15.69
N LEU A 3 11.53 -0.27 -15.62
CA LEU A 3 10.65 -0.29 -14.46
C LEU A 3 11.47 -0.88 -13.30
N ILE A 4 11.82 -0.03 -12.34
CA ILE A 4 12.47 -0.45 -11.10
C ILE A 4 11.34 -0.70 -10.10
N LYS A 5 11.22 -1.92 -9.58
CA LYS A 5 10.22 -2.28 -8.57
C LYS A 5 10.76 -1.91 -7.19
N ASN A 6 10.79 -0.62 -6.90
CA ASN A 6 11.20 -0.11 -5.59
C ASN A 6 10.05 0.71 -5.00
N ASP A 7 9.89 0.67 -3.67
CA ASP A 7 8.99 1.58 -2.96
C ASP A 7 9.47 3.04 -3.05
N ARG A 8 10.67 3.29 -3.60
CA ARG A 8 11.16 4.62 -3.95
C ARG A 8 11.58 4.76 -5.40
N ASP A 9 11.29 5.92 -5.97
CA ASP A 9 11.92 6.34 -7.22
C ASP A 9 13.35 6.89 -7.01
N ALA A 10 14.00 7.24 -8.11
CA ALA A 10 15.32 7.86 -8.10
C ALA A 10 15.38 9.21 -7.35
N GLU A 11 14.24 9.87 -7.19
CA GLU A 11 14.09 11.13 -6.44
C GLU A 11 13.80 10.89 -4.94
N ASN A 12 13.77 9.63 -4.52
CA ASN A 12 13.48 9.20 -3.15
C ASN A 12 12.04 9.53 -2.69
N ASN A 13 11.12 9.68 -3.65
CA ASN A 13 9.68 9.70 -3.36
C ASN A 13 9.22 8.30 -2.99
N VAL A 14 8.46 8.17 -1.90
CA VAL A 14 8.00 6.88 -1.39
C VAL A 14 6.61 6.57 -1.94
N TYR A 15 6.52 5.52 -2.74
CA TYR A 15 5.30 4.90 -3.22
C TYR A 15 5.05 3.62 -2.45
N GLY A 16 4.04 2.85 -2.84
CA GLY A 16 3.73 1.68 -2.08
C GLY A 16 2.84 0.68 -2.75
N ALA A 17 3.14 -0.60 -2.52
CA ALA A 17 2.17 -1.67 -2.63
C ALA A 17 1.09 -1.48 -1.56
N GLN A 18 -0.15 -1.20 -2.00
CA GLN A 18 -1.31 -1.15 -1.13
C GLN A 18 -1.98 -2.53 -1.13
N GLU A 19 -2.16 -3.11 0.04
CA GLU A 19 -2.91 -4.35 0.19
C GLU A 19 -4.38 -4.01 0.44
N ASN A 20 -5.26 -4.81 -0.17
CA ASN A 20 -6.70 -4.59 -0.11
C ASN A 20 -7.36 -5.90 0.29
N TYR A 21 -8.03 -5.90 1.44
CA TYR A 21 -8.71 -7.07 1.98
C TYR A 21 -10.18 -6.77 2.23
N GLU A 22 -11.06 -7.75 2.07
CA GLU A 22 -12.44 -7.61 2.54
C GLU A 22 -12.49 -7.94 4.03
N ALA A 23 -12.97 -7.00 4.85
CA ALA A 23 -13.04 -7.18 6.29
C ALA A 23 -14.36 -6.65 6.84
N THR A 24 -14.73 -7.14 8.02
CA THR A 24 -15.86 -6.61 8.76
C THR A 24 -15.59 -5.18 9.24
N LEU A 25 -16.34 -4.20 8.73
CA LEU A 25 -16.23 -2.79 9.08
C LEU A 25 -16.54 -2.55 10.56
N ALA A 26 -17.73 -2.99 10.98
CA ALA A 26 -18.25 -2.83 12.34
C ALA A 26 -19.45 -3.77 12.55
N GLU A 27 -19.79 -4.00 13.81
CA GLU A 27 -20.94 -4.81 14.21
C GLU A 27 -21.80 -4.10 15.27
N GLY A 28 -23.05 -4.55 15.40
CA GLY A 28 -23.99 -4.04 16.39
C GLY A 28 -24.17 -2.52 16.31
N TRP A 29 -24.12 -1.85 17.46
CA TRP A 29 -24.32 -0.41 17.56
C TRP A 29 -23.28 0.42 16.79
N ARG A 30 -22.05 -0.09 16.61
CA ARG A 30 -21.00 0.64 15.90
C ARG A 30 -21.29 0.74 14.41
N LEU A 31 -21.91 -0.29 13.82
CA LEU A 31 -22.33 -0.27 12.42
C LEU A 31 -23.48 0.73 12.22
N TRP A 32 -24.42 0.78 13.16
CA TRP A 32 -25.48 1.79 13.16
C TRP A 32 -24.91 3.20 13.30
N ALA A 33 -23.97 3.41 14.22
CA ALA A 33 -23.30 4.70 14.39
C ALA A 33 -22.54 5.13 13.13
N TRP A 34 -21.84 4.21 12.45
CA TRP A 34 -21.20 4.48 11.16
C TRP A 34 -22.21 4.96 10.11
N ARG A 35 -23.31 4.22 9.92
CA ARG A 35 -24.37 4.59 8.97
C ARG A 35 -25.01 5.93 9.31
N ALA A 36 -25.30 6.16 10.59
CA ALA A 36 -25.84 7.43 11.08
C ALA A 36 -24.87 8.59 10.80
N SER A 37 -23.56 8.39 11.00
CA SER A 37 -22.55 9.39 10.65
C SER A 37 -22.55 9.72 9.15
N LEU A 38 -22.63 8.71 8.27
CA LEU A 38 -22.71 8.95 6.82
C LEU A 38 -23.95 9.77 6.45
N ILE A 39 -25.11 9.46 7.04
CA ILE A 39 -26.35 10.21 6.82
C ILE A 39 -26.20 11.65 7.34
N ALA A 40 -25.67 11.83 8.55
CA ALA A 40 -25.46 13.15 9.15
C ALA A 40 -24.50 14.02 8.34
N MET A 41 -23.59 13.38 7.58
CA MET A 41 -22.65 14.04 6.69
C MET A 41 -23.23 14.40 5.31
N THR A 42 -24.45 13.98 4.97
CA THR A 42 -25.04 14.26 3.65
C THR A 42 -25.15 15.76 3.32
N PRO A 43 -25.53 16.68 4.22
CA PRO A 43 -25.59 18.11 3.87
C PRO A 43 -24.21 18.65 3.50
N LEU A 44 -23.18 18.17 4.19
CA LEU A 44 -21.80 18.56 3.94
C LEU A 44 -21.27 17.97 2.64
N MET A 45 -21.70 16.74 2.30
CA MET A 45 -21.41 16.11 1.02
C MET A 45 -21.99 16.93 -0.15
N PHE A 46 -23.26 17.34 -0.07
CA PHE A 46 -23.87 18.21 -1.08
C PHE A 46 -23.18 19.58 -1.17
N ALA A 47 -22.83 20.20 -0.04
CA ALA A 47 -22.08 21.45 -0.02
C ALA A 47 -20.70 21.30 -0.71
N THR A 48 -20.01 20.19 -0.46
CA THR A 48 -18.75 19.87 -1.14
C THR A 48 -18.96 19.71 -2.64
N TRP A 49 -20.00 19.00 -3.10
CA TRP A 49 -20.27 18.85 -4.54
C TRP A 49 -20.57 20.18 -5.21
N ILE A 50 -21.42 21.01 -4.60
CA ILE A 50 -21.71 22.36 -5.12
C ILE A 50 -20.42 23.17 -5.22
N GLY A 51 -19.58 23.17 -4.20
CA GLY A 51 -18.29 23.87 -4.22
C GLY A 51 -17.35 23.36 -5.31
N LEU A 52 -17.24 22.03 -5.51
CA LEU A 52 -16.44 21.45 -6.58
C LEU A 52 -16.98 21.79 -7.97
N ILE A 53 -18.31 21.77 -8.17
CA ILE A 53 -18.96 22.18 -9.42
C ILE A 53 -18.68 23.66 -9.70
N LEU A 54 -18.80 24.53 -8.70
CA LEU A 54 -18.48 25.96 -8.84
C LEU A 54 -17.02 26.18 -9.20
N LEU A 55 -16.09 25.40 -8.65
CA LEU A 55 -14.68 25.46 -9.04
C LEU A 55 -14.47 25.02 -10.49
N ILE A 56 -15.12 23.94 -10.93
CA ILE A 56 -15.08 23.48 -12.33
C ILE A 56 -15.64 24.55 -13.26
N ILE A 57 -16.80 25.13 -12.94
CA ILE A 57 -17.39 26.24 -13.72
C ILE A 57 -16.44 27.44 -13.76
N GLY A 58 -15.79 27.78 -12.64
CA GLY A 58 -14.78 28.83 -12.57
C GLY A 58 -13.60 28.60 -13.52
N VAL A 59 -13.09 27.36 -13.59
CA VAL A 59 -12.02 26.98 -14.53
C VAL A 59 -12.50 27.07 -15.97
N LEU A 60 -13.69 26.57 -16.28
CA LEU A 60 -14.26 26.64 -17.63
C LEU A 60 -14.47 28.09 -18.08
N MET A 61 -14.99 28.95 -17.20
CA MET A 61 -15.13 30.39 -17.47
C MET A 61 -13.77 31.05 -17.70
N TYR A 62 -12.77 30.73 -16.87
CA TYR A 62 -11.41 31.23 -17.06
C TYR A 62 -10.86 30.84 -18.43
N LEU A 63 -10.97 29.56 -18.82
CA LEU A 63 -10.49 29.06 -20.11
C LEU A 63 -11.22 29.72 -21.28
N ALA A 64 -12.54 29.94 -21.15
CA ALA A 64 -13.32 30.65 -22.16
C ALA A 64 -12.87 32.10 -22.31
N ILE A 65 -12.69 32.84 -21.21
CA ILE A 65 -12.18 34.22 -21.22
C ILE A 65 -10.77 34.28 -21.80
N ALA A 66 -9.89 33.37 -21.37
CA ALA A 66 -8.53 33.26 -21.87
C ALA A 66 -8.50 32.99 -23.38
N ALA A 67 -9.41 32.16 -23.91
CA ALA A 67 -9.54 31.92 -25.34
C ALA A 67 -10.02 33.18 -26.10
N VAL A 68 -11.02 33.89 -25.56
CA VAL A 68 -11.53 35.15 -26.14
C VAL A 68 -10.46 36.25 -26.15
N VAL A 69 -9.57 36.28 -25.16
CA VAL A 69 -8.43 37.23 -25.13
C VAL A 69 -7.31 36.78 -26.07
N TYR A 70 -7.01 35.48 -26.10
CA TYR A 70 -5.90 34.93 -26.88
C TYR A 70 -6.15 35.05 -28.40
N LEU A 71 -7.32 34.65 -28.87
CA LEU A 71 -7.69 34.63 -30.30
C LEU A 71 -7.38 35.96 -31.03
N PRO A 72 -7.91 37.13 -30.60
CA PRO A 72 -7.61 38.40 -31.23
C PRO A 72 -6.15 38.82 -31.01
N MET A 73 -5.56 38.55 -29.85
CA MET A 73 -4.16 38.91 -29.59
C MET A 73 -3.18 38.20 -30.50
N THR A 74 -3.49 37.00 -31.01
CA THR A 74 -2.63 36.32 -31.99
C THR A 74 -2.41 37.12 -33.27
N MET A 75 -3.36 37.98 -33.66
CA MET A 75 -3.22 38.86 -34.82
C MET A 75 -2.33 40.08 -34.57
N PHE A 76 -2.16 40.49 -33.31
CA PHE A 76 -1.46 41.74 -32.94
C PHE A 76 -0.13 41.53 -32.23
N THR A 77 0.19 40.30 -31.81
CA THR A 77 1.41 39.99 -31.05
C THR A 77 2.46 39.30 -31.91
N SER A 78 3.71 39.74 -31.80
CA SER A 78 4.85 39.09 -32.46
C SER A 78 5.30 37.80 -31.74
N ARG A 79 4.71 37.45 -30.58
CA ARG A 79 5.11 36.29 -29.75
C ARG A 79 3.91 35.52 -29.16
N PRO A 80 3.00 34.96 -29.98
CA PRO A 80 1.78 34.29 -29.49
C PRO A 80 2.06 33.10 -28.57
N LYS A 81 3.15 32.35 -28.82
CA LYS A 81 3.58 31.21 -28.00
C LYS A 81 3.91 31.56 -26.54
N ARG A 82 4.38 32.78 -26.25
CA ARG A 82 4.65 33.21 -24.86
C ARG A 82 3.35 33.55 -24.13
N LEU A 83 2.39 34.16 -24.84
CA LEU A 83 1.07 34.47 -24.30
C LEU A 83 0.26 33.19 -24.03
N ALA A 84 0.30 32.22 -24.95
CA ALA A 84 -0.33 30.91 -24.77
C ALA A 84 0.18 30.17 -23.52
N ARG A 85 1.51 30.11 -23.35
CA ARG A 85 2.12 29.50 -22.16
C ARG A 85 1.72 30.19 -20.86
N HIS A 86 1.53 31.51 -20.87
CA HIS A 86 1.11 32.25 -19.68
C HIS A 86 -0.36 32.01 -19.32
N LEU A 87 -1.25 31.97 -20.33
CA LEU A 87 -2.69 31.82 -20.14
C LEU A 87 -3.14 30.36 -19.95
N PHE A 88 -2.50 29.41 -20.62
CA PHE A 88 -2.93 28.01 -20.63
C PHE A 88 -1.91 27.05 -20.02
N GLY A 89 -0.72 27.53 -19.63
CA GLY A 89 0.35 26.68 -19.10
C GLY A 89 1.05 25.80 -20.15
N ARG A 90 0.55 25.77 -21.40
CA ARG A 90 1.08 24.96 -22.51
C ARG A 90 1.12 25.75 -23.82
N ASP A 91 1.90 25.26 -24.78
CA ASP A 91 1.85 25.75 -26.15
C ASP A 91 0.65 25.10 -26.85
N LEU A 92 -0.27 25.89 -27.41
CA LEU A 92 -1.51 25.38 -28.02
C LEU A 92 -1.30 24.92 -29.48
N THR A 93 -0.14 25.24 -30.07
CA THR A 93 0.16 24.94 -31.49
C THR A 93 0.98 23.68 -31.72
N GLU A 94 1.68 23.19 -30.70
CA GLU A 94 2.42 21.93 -30.74
C GLU A 94 1.74 21.01 -29.72
N GLY A 95 1.07 19.94 -30.17
CA GLY A 95 0.33 18.99 -29.33
C GLY A 95 1.23 18.14 -28.43
N ILE A 96 2.17 18.76 -27.73
CA ILE A 96 3.11 18.10 -26.82
C ILE A 96 2.46 18.06 -25.43
N GLU A 97 2.19 16.83 -24.99
CA GLU A 97 1.36 16.43 -23.84
C GLU A 97 2.00 16.63 -22.45
N THR A 98 3.02 17.47 -22.29
CA THR A 98 3.81 17.52 -21.04
C THR A 98 3.41 18.63 -20.06
N GLY A 99 2.35 19.41 -20.34
CA GLY A 99 1.86 20.46 -19.44
C GLY A 99 0.42 20.19 -18.96
N GLY A 100 0.16 20.38 -17.66
CA GLY A 100 -1.18 20.32 -17.09
C GLY A 100 -2.17 21.28 -17.78
N PRO A 101 -3.49 21.07 -17.65
CA PRO A 101 -4.52 21.85 -18.35
C PRO A 101 -4.63 23.31 -17.89
N ALA A 102 -3.81 23.73 -16.93
CA ALA A 102 -3.89 25.00 -16.21
C ALA A 102 -2.49 25.60 -16.00
N PRO A 103 -2.35 26.93 -15.95
CA PRO A 103 -1.11 27.57 -15.50
C PRO A 103 -0.73 27.15 -14.07
N PRO A 104 0.57 27.11 -13.72
CA PRO A 104 1.02 26.67 -12.38
C PRO A 104 0.44 27.49 -11.22
N TRP A 105 0.22 28.79 -11.42
CA TRP A 105 -0.42 29.64 -10.41
C TRP A 105 -1.89 29.22 -10.17
N MET A 106 -2.60 28.85 -11.23
CA MET A 106 -3.99 28.40 -11.16
C MET A 106 -4.07 27.02 -10.50
N GLU A 107 -3.12 26.13 -10.77
CA GLU A 107 -3.00 24.84 -10.11
C GLU A 107 -2.91 25.01 -8.58
N GLY A 108 -2.04 25.89 -8.08
CA GLY A 108 -1.92 26.17 -6.65
C GLY A 108 -3.22 26.70 -6.02
N VAL A 109 -3.90 27.61 -6.72
CA VAL A 109 -5.20 28.17 -6.28
C VAL A 109 -6.29 27.09 -6.27
N LEU A 110 -6.39 26.28 -7.33
CA LEU A 110 -7.37 25.20 -7.43
C LEU A 110 -7.14 24.12 -6.38
N LEU A 111 -5.88 23.73 -6.14
CA LEU A 111 -5.53 22.78 -5.08
C LEU A 111 -5.93 23.31 -3.70
N PHE A 112 -5.69 24.60 -3.43
CA PHE A 112 -6.10 25.23 -2.18
C PHE A 112 -7.63 25.18 -2.00
N TRP A 113 -8.39 25.67 -3.00
CA TRP A 113 -9.85 25.73 -2.89
C TRP A 113 -10.52 24.36 -2.89
N THR A 114 -9.97 23.39 -3.65
CA THR A 114 -10.42 22.00 -3.63
C THR A 114 -10.26 21.41 -2.24
N ARG A 115 -9.09 21.62 -1.60
CA ARG A 115 -8.86 21.19 -0.22
C ARG A 115 -9.77 21.90 0.77
N ALA A 116 -9.92 23.22 0.66
CA ALA A 116 -10.78 23.99 1.55
C ALA A 116 -12.25 23.52 1.49
N THR A 117 -12.76 23.27 0.28
CA THR A 117 -14.14 22.83 0.02
C THR A 117 -14.40 21.40 0.53
N THR A 118 -13.39 20.53 0.44
CA THR A 118 -13.53 19.12 0.79
C THR A 118 -13.09 18.81 2.24
N ALA A 119 -12.33 19.70 2.88
CA ALA A 119 -11.77 19.50 4.21
C ALA A 119 -12.80 19.23 5.32
N PRO A 120 -13.96 19.91 5.38
CA PRO A 120 -14.95 19.60 6.41
C PRO A 120 -15.49 18.17 6.28
N LEU A 121 -15.80 17.73 5.04
CA LEU A 121 -16.25 16.36 4.77
C LEU A 121 -15.16 15.36 5.12
N ALA A 122 -13.91 15.66 4.75
CA ALA A 122 -12.75 14.86 5.11
C ALA A 122 -12.57 14.75 6.64
N ALA A 123 -12.75 15.83 7.39
CA ALA A 123 -12.63 15.80 8.85
C ALA A 123 -13.74 14.95 9.50
N GLY A 124 -14.99 15.12 9.06
CA GLY A 124 -16.12 14.32 9.54
C GLY A 124 -15.95 12.83 9.27
N LEU A 125 -15.53 12.48 8.05
CA LEU A 125 -15.31 11.08 7.67
C LEU A 125 -14.11 10.48 8.42
N TRP A 126 -13.08 11.28 8.67
CA TRP A 126 -11.89 10.83 9.38
C TRP A 126 -12.26 10.48 10.82
N LEU A 127 -13.07 11.32 11.46
CA LEU A 127 -13.59 11.08 12.80
C LEU A 127 -14.50 9.84 12.84
N ALA A 128 -15.43 9.71 11.91
CA ALA A 128 -16.29 8.52 11.80
C ALA A 128 -15.46 7.25 11.60
N SER A 129 -14.43 7.32 10.75
CA SER A 129 -13.53 6.20 10.46
C SER A 129 -12.67 5.85 11.67
N TRP A 130 -12.16 6.85 12.37
CA TRP A 130 -11.39 6.67 13.59
C TRP A 130 -12.22 5.98 14.69
N CYS A 131 -13.46 6.41 14.85
CA CYS A 131 -14.37 5.92 15.87
C CYS A 131 -14.95 4.54 15.56
N PHE A 132 -15.34 4.26 14.31
CA PHE A 132 -16.17 3.11 13.97
C PHE A 132 -15.53 2.17 12.94
N ALA A 133 -14.94 2.70 11.86
CA ALA A 133 -14.43 1.87 10.76
C ALA A 133 -13.28 0.96 11.21
N PHE A 134 -13.51 -0.34 11.02
CA PHE A 134 -12.57 -1.43 11.30
C PHE A 134 -11.95 -1.36 12.70
N ARG A 135 -12.63 -0.78 13.70
CA ARG A 135 -11.99 -0.43 14.98
C ARG A 135 -11.37 -1.64 15.67
N GLU A 136 -12.10 -2.75 15.70
CA GLU A 136 -11.63 -3.98 16.33
C GLU A 136 -10.49 -4.62 15.51
N THR A 137 -10.71 -4.77 14.20
CA THR A 137 -9.71 -5.30 13.27
C THR A 137 -8.42 -4.49 13.31
N ARG A 138 -8.47 -3.15 13.19
CA ARG A 138 -7.29 -2.28 13.28
C ARG A 138 -6.57 -2.42 14.62
N ARG A 139 -7.29 -2.53 15.73
CA ARG A 139 -6.67 -2.70 17.06
C ARG A 139 -5.94 -4.03 17.18
N ARG A 140 -6.54 -5.12 16.70
CA ARG A 140 -5.97 -6.45 16.76
C ARG A 140 -4.91 -6.71 15.70
N LEU A 141 -4.95 -5.99 14.58
CA LEU A 141 -4.02 -6.17 13.46
C LEU A 141 -2.78 -5.27 13.57
N LEU A 142 -2.88 -4.14 14.27
CA LEU A 142 -1.78 -3.18 14.38
C LEU A 142 -0.46 -3.78 14.94
N PRO A 143 -0.45 -4.57 16.04
CA PRO A 143 0.79 -5.16 16.55
C PRO A 143 1.45 -6.11 15.54
N PHE A 144 0.65 -6.89 14.81
CA PHE A 144 1.12 -7.72 13.70
C PHE A 144 1.78 -6.87 12.61
N LEU A 145 1.09 -5.84 12.11
CA LEU A 145 1.61 -5.03 11.00
C LEU A 145 2.89 -4.28 11.36
N ILE A 146 3.05 -3.79 12.60
CA ILE A 146 4.28 -3.10 13.01
C ILE A 146 5.49 -4.04 13.16
N SER A 147 5.24 -5.33 13.42
CA SER A 147 6.30 -6.35 13.56
C SER A 147 6.56 -7.12 12.26
N ARG A 148 5.61 -7.10 11.31
CA ARG A 148 5.72 -7.74 9.99
C ARG A 148 6.95 -7.37 9.15
N PRO A 149 7.59 -6.18 9.27
CA PRO A 149 8.83 -5.88 8.55
C PRO A 149 9.94 -6.92 8.69
N VAL A 150 9.99 -7.67 9.79
CA VAL A 150 10.99 -8.76 9.96
C VAL A 150 10.76 -9.92 8.98
N LEU A 151 9.53 -10.13 8.53
CA LEU A 151 9.13 -11.22 7.62
C LEU A 151 9.09 -10.82 6.15
N ALA A 152 8.86 -9.53 5.86
CA ALA A 152 8.53 -9.08 4.51
C ALA A 152 9.12 -7.71 4.14
N GLY A 153 10.05 -7.18 4.94
CA GLY A 153 10.78 -5.97 4.57
C GLY A 153 11.65 -6.19 3.34
N SER A 154 11.73 -5.18 2.46
CA SER A 154 12.53 -5.26 1.23
C SER A 154 14.00 -4.85 1.40
N GLY A 155 14.35 -4.36 2.59
CA GLY A 155 15.66 -3.78 2.88
C GLY A 155 15.87 -2.41 2.23
N MET A 156 16.54 -1.48 2.91
CA MET A 156 16.91 -0.19 2.34
C MET A 156 18.20 0.35 2.94
N LEU A 157 19.07 0.90 2.10
CA LEU A 157 20.21 1.72 2.53
C LEU A 157 19.82 3.21 2.59
N ASP A 158 19.93 3.83 3.76
CA ASP A 158 19.67 5.27 3.92
C ASP A 158 20.84 6.13 3.41
N ARG A 159 20.66 7.47 3.44
CA ARG A 159 21.68 8.43 3.02
C ARG A 159 22.90 8.47 3.95
N GLN A 160 22.78 7.93 5.16
CA GLN A 160 23.84 7.83 6.15
C GLN A 160 24.57 6.48 6.07
N GLY A 161 24.21 5.63 5.11
CA GLY A 161 24.80 4.29 4.96
C GLY A 161 24.30 3.26 5.98
N ARG A 162 23.22 3.55 6.71
CA ARG A 162 22.60 2.59 7.63
C ARG A 162 21.59 1.72 6.88
N PHE A 163 21.57 0.44 7.23
CA PHE A 163 20.62 -0.51 6.70
C PHE A 163 19.33 -0.53 7.51
N TRP A 164 18.21 -0.58 6.81
CA TRP A 164 16.87 -0.69 7.38
C TRP A 164 16.21 -1.96 6.86
N LEU A 165 15.49 -2.67 7.70
CA LEU A 165 14.76 -3.90 7.33
C LEU A 165 13.69 -3.65 6.26
N ALA A 166 13.00 -2.51 6.35
CA ALA A 166 11.94 -2.14 5.42
C ALA A 166 12.12 -0.72 4.91
N ASP A 167 11.85 -0.52 3.62
CA ASP A 167 11.99 0.78 2.96
C ASP A 167 10.86 1.74 3.38
N LYS A 168 9.63 1.21 3.42
CA LYS A 168 8.44 2.04 3.59
C LYS A 168 8.14 2.40 5.04
N GLY A 169 8.57 1.56 5.99
CA GLY A 169 8.35 1.76 7.42
C GLY A 169 8.75 3.15 7.93
N PRO A 170 9.98 3.64 7.65
CA PRO A 170 10.44 4.99 8.03
C PRO A 170 9.58 6.14 7.50
N ALA A 171 8.89 5.95 6.38
CA ALA A 171 8.05 6.97 5.76
C ALA A 171 6.67 7.11 6.43
N MET A 172 6.22 6.10 7.19
CA MET A 172 4.93 6.13 7.87
C MET A 172 4.91 7.18 8.99
N ASN A 173 3.84 7.97 9.06
CA ASN A 173 3.69 9.02 10.07
C ASN A 173 2.34 8.99 10.81
N ALA A 174 1.41 8.13 10.40
CA ALA A 174 0.09 8.01 11.00
C ALA A 174 -0.40 6.56 11.05
N VAL A 175 -1.35 6.26 11.95
CA VAL A 175 -1.98 4.93 11.99
C VAL A 175 -3.16 4.85 11.03
N LEU A 176 -3.95 5.92 10.92
CA LEU A 176 -5.13 6.02 10.07
C LEU A 176 -5.10 7.34 9.30
N GLY A 177 -5.43 7.30 8.01
CA GLY A 177 -5.55 8.51 7.20
C GLY A 177 -6.03 8.23 5.79
N TYR A 178 -6.00 9.25 4.94
CA TYR A 178 -6.41 9.19 3.54
C TYR A 178 -5.27 8.87 2.56
N GLY A 179 -4.02 8.91 3.02
CA GLY A 179 -2.85 8.63 2.18
C GLY A 179 -2.38 9.86 1.40
N GLY A 180 -2.40 11.05 2.02
CA GLY A 180 -1.79 12.25 1.46
C GLY A 180 -2.64 13.51 1.54
N PHE A 181 -3.93 13.40 1.88
CA PHE A 181 -4.84 14.56 1.96
C PHE A 181 -4.36 15.60 2.98
N PHE A 182 -3.94 15.15 4.17
CA PHE A 182 -3.30 15.92 5.23
C PHE A 182 -1.78 15.69 5.31
N ARG A 183 -1.13 15.30 4.20
CA ARG A 183 0.30 14.90 4.15
C ARG A 183 0.66 13.72 5.05
N GLU A 184 -0.35 12.93 5.41
CA GLU A 184 -0.23 11.73 6.20
C GLU A 184 0.07 10.52 5.33
N ARG A 185 0.97 9.66 5.82
CA ARG A 185 1.31 8.35 5.26
C ARG A 185 0.90 7.32 6.31
N PRO A 186 -0.36 6.84 6.25
CA PRO A 186 -0.93 6.03 7.31
C PRO A 186 -0.69 4.54 7.08
N ILE A 187 -0.68 3.74 8.16
CA ILE A 187 -0.70 2.27 8.06
C ILE A 187 -2.04 1.79 7.46
N PHE A 188 -3.15 2.34 7.92
CA PHE A 188 -4.50 2.05 7.41
C PHE A 188 -5.04 3.22 6.60
N THR A 189 -5.45 2.94 5.36
CA THR A 189 -5.97 3.96 4.45
C THR A 189 -7.49 3.89 4.35
N VAL A 190 -8.14 5.04 4.50
CA VAL A 190 -9.59 5.23 4.31
C VAL A 190 -9.91 6.20 3.18
N GLY A 191 -8.91 6.48 2.33
CA GLY A 191 -9.02 7.35 1.15
C GLY A 191 -10.13 6.92 0.18
N HIS A 192 -10.36 5.61 0.06
CA HIS A 192 -11.43 5.11 -0.80
C HIS A 192 -12.83 5.54 -0.34
N PHE A 193 -13.13 5.55 0.97
CA PHE A 193 -14.41 6.06 1.46
C PHE A 193 -14.60 7.53 1.10
N PHE A 194 -13.53 8.32 1.22
CA PHE A 194 -13.56 9.73 0.87
C PHE A 194 -13.77 9.95 -0.62
N LYS A 195 -13.07 9.17 -1.46
CA LYS A 195 -13.27 9.19 -2.91
C LYS A 195 -14.72 8.86 -3.27
N THR A 196 -15.30 7.84 -2.66
CA THR A 196 -16.69 7.46 -2.93
C THR A 196 -17.67 8.57 -2.55
N LEU A 197 -17.52 9.21 -1.37
CA LEU A 197 -18.37 10.34 -0.98
C LEU A 197 -18.17 11.60 -1.83
N CYS A 198 -16.94 11.92 -2.20
CA CYS A 198 -16.62 13.15 -2.93
C CYS A 198 -16.95 13.07 -4.42
N ALA A 199 -16.74 11.92 -5.07
CA ALA A 199 -16.76 11.80 -6.52
C ALA A 199 -17.79 10.79 -7.05
N GLU A 200 -17.88 9.60 -6.47
CA GLU A 200 -18.69 8.51 -7.05
C GLU A 200 -20.18 8.67 -6.68
N ALA A 201 -20.46 8.97 -5.41
CA ALA A 201 -21.80 9.19 -4.88
C ALA A 201 -22.52 10.40 -5.53
N CYS A 202 -21.77 11.33 -6.14
CA CYS A 202 -22.35 12.46 -6.89
C CYS A 202 -23.09 12.00 -8.15
N PHE A 203 -22.70 10.86 -8.72
CA PHE A 203 -23.27 10.33 -9.96
C PHE A 203 -24.13 9.09 -9.73
N SER A 204 -23.88 8.33 -8.65
CA SER A 204 -24.64 7.12 -8.35
C SER A 204 -25.00 7.00 -6.87
N ALA A 205 -26.31 6.92 -6.60
CA ALA A 205 -26.81 6.64 -5.25
C ALA A 205 -26.43 5.23 -4.77
N SER A 206 -26.23 4.26 -5.67
CA SER A 206 -25.80 2.90 -5.30
C SER A 206 -24.46 2.92 -4.57
N ASP A 207 -23.53 3.75 -5.03
CA ASP A 207 -22.17 3.81 -4.49
C ASP A 207 -22.19 4.39 -3.07
N PHE A 208 -23.11 5.31 -2.78
CA PHE A 208 -23.35 5.80 -1.42
C PHE A 208 -23.90 4.70 -0.50
N PHE A 209 -24.91 3.95 -0.95
CA PHE A 209 -25.48 2.85 -0.16
C PHE A 209 -24.51 1.68 0.01
N ASP A 210 -23.55 1.51 -0.89
CA ASP A 210 -22.51 0.51 -0.75
C ASP A 210 -21.61 0.75 0.47
N LEU A 211 -21.45 2.01 0.90
CA LEU A 211 -20.75 2.36 2.15
C LEU A 211 -21.49 1.89 3.43
N PHE A 212 -22.75 1.44 3.31
CA PHE A 212 -23.56 0.96 4.43
C PHE A 212 -23.38 -0.55 4.66
N ARG A 213 -22.74 -1.26 3.71
CA ARG A 213 -22.48 -2.70 3.82
C ARG A 213 -21.56 -2.99 5.00
N ARG A 214 -21.81 -4.13 5.67
CA ARG A 214 -21.01 -4.59 6.82
C ARG A 214 -19.58 -4.97 6.41
N ARG A 215 -19.42 -5.59 5.23
CA ARG A 215 -18.14 -5.94 4.65
C ARG A 215 -17.66 -4.77 3.78
N GLN A 216 -16.45 -4.31 4.04
CA GLN A 216 -15.84 -3.18 3.35
C GLN A 216 -14.37 -3.49 3.07
N ARG A 217 -13.77 -2.75 2.13
CA ARG A 217 -12.37 -2.90 1.78
C ARG A 217 -11.47 -2.27 2.84
N LEU A 218 -10.75 -3.10 3.59
CA LEU A 218 -9.65 -2.69 4.44
C LEU A 218 -8.41 -2.47 3.58
N GLN A 219 -7.89 -1.24 3.56
CA GLN A 219 -6.66 -0.91 2.84
C GLN A 219 -5.50 -0.77 3.82
N ILE A 220 -4.45 -1.55 3.58
CA ILE A 220 -3.21 -1.52 4.35
C ILE A 220 -2.12 -0.94 3.45
N ALA A 221 -1.47 0.12 3.91
CA ALA A 221 -0.42 0.80 3.19
C ALA A 221 0.97 0.56 3.79
N LEU A 222 1.11 -0.29 4.81
CA LEU A 222 2.39 -0.72 5.35
C LEU A 222 2.84 -2.04 4.73
N GLY A 223 3.33 -2.01 3.49
CA GLY A 223 3.85 -3.17 2.79
C GLY A 223 4.88 -2.72 1.76
N ASP A 224 6.02 -3.40 1.75
CA ASP A 224 7.12 -3.14 0.83
C ASP A 224 6.93 -3.92 -0.46
N SER A 225 7.59 -3.50 -1.54
CA SER A 225 7.64 -4.22 -2.80
C SER A 225 8.72 -5.31 -2.73
N ASN A 226 8.29 -6.58 -2.69
CA ASN A 226 9.18 -7.73 -2.56
C ASN A 226 9.62 -8.27 -3.92
N MET A 227 10.88 -8.69 -4.06
CA MET A 227 11.39 -9.46 -5.21
C MET A 227 11.34 -10.96 -4.89
N CYS A 228 11.73 -11.34 -3.67
CA CYS A 228 11.59 -12.69 -3.15
C CYS A 228 10.12 -13.12 -3.08
N GLU A 229 9.76 -14.15 -3.84
CA GLU A 229 8.39 -14.67 -3.94
C GLU A 229 7.86 -15.18 -2.60
N ARG A 230 8.73 -15.79 -1.78
CA ARG A 230 8.38 -16.26 -0.42
C ARG A 230 8.11 -15.11 0.55
N ALA A 231 8.83 -13.99 0.44
CA ALA A 231 8.58 -12.79 1.23
C ALA A 231 7.23 -12.15 0.86
N GLU A 232 6.92 -12.10 -0.44
CA GLU A 232 5.61 -11.63 -0.95
C GLU A 232 4.47 -12.55 -0.47
N LEU A 233 4.66 -13.87 -0.53
CA LEU A 233 3.72 -14.85 0.00
C LEU A 233 3.50 -14.67 1.51
N LEU A 234 4.58 -14.53 2.29
CA LEU A 234 4.47 -14.28 3.72
C LEU A 234 3.72 -12.99 3.99
N ARG A 235 4.01 -11.91 3.26
CA ARG A 235 3.32 -10.61 3.42
C ARG A 235 1.81 -10.77 3.28
N VAL A 236 1.35 -11.34 2.16
CA VAL A 236 -0.07 -11.43 1.83
C VAL A 236 -0.75 -12.54 2.63
N GLY A 237 -0.16 -13.74 2.62
CA GLY A 237 -0.70 -14.95 3.21
C GLY A 237 -0.83 -14.89 4.73
N SER A 238 0.21 -14.43 5.44
CA SER A 238 0.12 -14.28 6.90
C SER A 238 -0.93 -13.24 7.29
N THR A 239 -1.08 -12.17 6.49
CA THR A 239 -2.09 -11.13 6.75
C THR A 239 -3.51 -11.64 6.55
N LEU A 240 -3.75 -12.44 5.51
CA LEU A 240 -5.04 -13.12 5.30
C LEU A 240 -5.39 -14.03 6.48
N LEU A 241 -4.47 -14.90 6.88
CA LEU A 241 -4.68 -15.82 8.01
C LEU A 241 -4.95 -15.06 9.33
N VAL A 242 -4.24 -13.95 9.57
CA VAL A 242 -4.47 -13.12 10.75
C VAL A 242 -5.83 -12.44 10.69
N LEU A 243 -6.28 -11.95 9.52
CA LEU A 243 -7.62 -11.38 9.35
C LEU A 243 -8.70 -12.43 9.64
N ASP A 244 -8.56 -13.63 9.08
CA ASP A 244 -9.48 -14.74 9.34
C ASP A 244 -9.49 -15.11 10.83
N ALA A 245 -8.31 -15.16 11.47
CA ALA A 245 -8.18 -15.42 12.90
C ALA A 245 -8.77 -14.31 13.78
N ILE A 246 -8.77 -13.06 13.32
CA ILE A 246 -9.45 -11.94 13.99
C ILE A 246 -10.96 -12.16 13.93
N GLU A 247 -11.50 -12.49 12.76
CA GLU A 247 -12.95 -12.68 12.56
C GLU A 247 -13.47 -13.93 13.27
N ALA A 248 -12.68 -15.01 13.28
CA ALA A 248 -13.00 -16.23 14.01
C ALA A 248 -12.73 -16.11 15.53
N GLY A 249 -12.15 -14.99 15.99
CA GLY A 249 -11.93 -14.72 17.41
C GLY A 249 -10.74 -15.44 18.06
N TYR A 250 -9.84 -16.01 17.27
CA TYR A 250 -8.65 -16.74 17.74
C TYR A 250 -7.49 -15.83 18.17
N ILE A 251 -7.42 -14.60 17.63
CA ILE A 251 -6.37 -13.65 18.01
C ILE A 251 -6.58 -13.19 19.46
N PRO A 252 -5.56 -13.36 20.35
CA PRO A 252 -5.66 -12.93 21.73
C PRO A 252 -5.77 -11.40 21.83
N ARG A 253 -6.37 -10.92 22.93
CA ARG A 253 -6.42 -9.48 23.23
C ARG A 253 -5.05 -9.00 23.65
N MET A 254 -4.24 -8.64 22.69
CA MET A 254 -2.94 -8.03 22.98
C MET A 254 -3.09 -6.59 23.46
N PRO A 255 -2.22 -6.16 24.39
CA PRO A 255 -2.08 -4.76 24.75
C PRO A 255 -1.80 -3.88 23.52
N ARG A 256 -2.18 -2.60 23.59
CA ARG A 256 -1.91 -1.66 22.49
C ARG A 256 -0.45 -1.21 22.50
N PRO A 257 0.28 -1.24 21.37
CA PRO A 257 1.62 -0.66 21.28
C PRO A 257 1.61 0.84 21.62
N ARG A 258 2.56 1.29 22.44
CA ARG A 258 2.78 2.70 22.76
C ARG A 258 3.49 3.35 21.58
N ARG A 259 2.96 4.49 21.09
CA ARG A 259 3.52 5.25 19.96
C ARG A 259 3.84 4.34 18.74
N PRO A 260 2.84 3.68 18.13
CA PRO A 260 3.04 2.64 17.12
C PRO A 260 3.98 3.01 15.97
N ILE A 261 3.94 4.27 15.52
CA ILE A 261 4.78 4.77 14.43
C ILE A 261 6.25 4.83 14.83
N ARG A 262 6.56 5.34 16.03
CA ARG A 262 7.94 5.38 16.53
C ARG A 262 8.48 3.98 16.76
N THR A 263 7.63 3.06 17.22
CA THR A 263 7.99 1.65 17.38
C THR A 263 8.29 0.99 16.04
N LEU A 264 7.45 1.22 15.02
CA LEU A 264 7.69 0.75 13.66
C LEU A 264 9.04 1.25 13.13
N HIS A 265 9.34 2.55 13.29
CA HIS A 265 10.64 3.10 12.90
C HIS A 265 11.81 2.42 13.62
N GLY A 266 11.65 2.15 14.93
CA GLY A 266 12.66 1.45 15.72
C GLY A 266 12.92 0.03 15.23
N ILE A 267 11.87 -0.73 14.92
CA ILE A 267 11.98 -2.08 14.36
C ILE A 267 12.65 -2.04 12.99
N CYS A 268 12.18 -1.18 12.10
CA CYS A 268 12.74 -1.08 10.76
C CYS A 268 14.21 -0.66 10.77
N GLY A 269 14.65 0.13 11.75
CA GLY A 269 16.04 0.59 11.86
C GLY A 269 16.97 -0.37 12.60
N ASP A 270 16.48 -1.52 13.06
CA ASP A 270 17.26 -2.48 13.84
C ASP A 270 17.40 -3.83 13.13
N PRO A 271 18.47 -4.03 12.33
CA PRO A 271 18.75 -5.31 11.70
C PRO A 271 19.13 -6.43 12.68
N THR A 272 19.38 -6.12 13.96
CA THR A 272 19.70 -7.13 15.00
C THR A 272 18.46 -7.79 15.59
N LEU A 273 17.25 -7.38 15.17
CA LEU A 273 15.96 -7.95 15.60
C LEU A 273 15.73 -7.89 17.12
N SER A 274 16.36 -6.92 17.79
CA SER A 274 16.36 -6.74 19.24
C SER A 274 15.43 -5.61 19.71
N ALA A 275 14.94 -4.78 18.78
CA ALA A 275 14.03 -3.69 19.05
C ALA A 275 12.77 -4.16 19.76
N GLU A 276 12.48 -3.52 20.89
CA GLU A 276 11.32 -3.83 21.72
C GLU A 276 10.08 -3.00 21.32
N ILE A 277 8.93 -3.64 21.38
CA ILE A 277 7.60 -3.05 21.26
C ILE A 277 7.09 -2.75 22.68
N PRO A 278 7.09 -1.48 23.12
CA PRO A 278 6.51 -1.13 24.41
C PRO A 278 4.99 -1.14 24.31
N PHE A 279 4.33 -1.84 25.23
CA PHE A 279 2.88 -1.94 25.29
C PHE A 279 2.25 -1.06 26.37
N ALA A 280 0.96 -0.77 26.22
CA ALA A 280 0.21 0.14 27.10
C ALA A 280 0.07 -0.37 28.55
N ASP A 281 0.17 -1.67 28.77
CA ASP A 281 0.14 -2.31 30.09
C ASP A 281 1.53 -2.34 30.77
N GLY A 282 2.57 -1.81 30.12
CA GLY A 282 3.93 -1.78 30.64
C GLY A 282 4.81 -2.95 30.17
N THR A 283 4.22 -3.99 29.56
CA THR A 283 4.99 -5.10 29.00
C THR A 283 5.79 -4.67 27.79
N ARG A 284 6.80 -5.48 27.43
CA ARG A 284 7.62 -5.31 26.24
C ARG A 284 7.78 -6.67 25.57
N SER A 285 7.83 -6.67 24.24
CA SER A 285 8.10 -7.88 23.45
C SER A 285 8.85 -7.49 22.19
N THR A 286 9.64 -8.41 21.62
CA THR A 286 10.29 -8.15 20.33
C THR A 286 9.33 -8.35 19.17
N ALA A 287 9.71 -7.91 17.97
CA ALA A 287 8.93 -8.15 16.78
C ALA A 287 8.71 -9.66 16.51
N LEU A 288 9.73 -10.49 16.74
CA LEU A 288 9.67 -11.94 16.58
C LEU A 288 8.68 -12.57 17.57
N ASP A 289 8.70 -12.15 18.85
CA ASP A 289 7.75 -12.64 19.87
C ASP A 289 6.30 -12.32 19.49
N VAL A 290 6.05 -11.09 19.02
CA VAL A 290 4.73 -10.67 18.57
C VAL A 290 4.28 -11.52 17.39
N GLN A 291 5.15 -11.76 16.40
CA GLN A 291 4.83 -12.61 15.26
C GLN A 291 4.52 -14.05 15.68
N ARG A 292 5.25 -14.64 16.65
CA ARG A 292 4.95 -15.96 17.21
C ARG A 292 3.56 -16.04 17.87
N VAL A 293 3.12 -14.99 18.55
CA VAL A 293 1.77 -14.94 19.14
C VAL A 293 0.69 -15.04 18.04
N TYR A 294 0.88 -14.35 16.91
CA TYR A 294 -0.05 -14.43 15.77
C TYR A 294 0.03 -15.77 15.06
N LEU A 295 1.23 -16.28 14.80
CA LEU A 295 1.44 -17.60 14.20
C LEU A 295 0.71 -18.68 15.00
N ALA A 296 0.91 -18.73 16.31
CA ALA A 296 0.27 -19.71 17.19
C ALA A 296 -1.26 -19.58 17.18
N ALA A 297 -1.80 -18.36 17.06
CA ALA A 297 -3.24 -18.15 16.96
C ALA A 297 -3.80 -18.65 15.61
N CYS A 298 -3.08 -18.45 14.51
CA CYS A 298 -3.48 -18.93 13.19
C CYS A 298 -3.35 -20.46 13.09
N GLN A 299 -2.30 -21.06 13.66
CA GLN A 299 -2.15 -22.52 13.77
C GLN A 299 -3.33 -23.15 14.52
N ARG A 300 -3.73 -22.58 15.67
CA ARG A 300 -4.91 -23.05 16.42
C ARG A 300 -6.20 -22.94 15.60
N MET A 301 -6.38 -21.86 14.86
CA MET A 301 -7.56 -21.67 14.01
C MET A 301 -7.62 -22.72 12.90
N VAL A 302 -6.52 -22.94 12.18
CA VAL A 302 -6.44 -23.91 11.09
C VAL A 302 -6.66 -25.33 11.63
N ALA A 303 -6.00 -25.69 12.74
CA ALA A 303 -6.20 -26.98 13.39
C ALA A 303 -7.67 -27.19 13.82
N ALA A 304 -8.32 -26.17 14.38
CA ALA A 304 -9.73 -26.28 14.76
C ALA A 304 -10.66 -26.43 13.54
N ALA A 305 -10.34 -25.80 12.42
CA ALA A 305 -11.10 -25.95 11.17
C ALA A 305 -11.00 -27.37 10.60
N GLU A 306 -9.84 -28.02 10.70
CA GLU A 306 -9.62 -29.42 10.27
C GLU A 306 -10.48 -30.42 11.05
N HIS A 307 -10.70 -30.17 12.34
CA HIS A 307 -11.47 -31.05 13.21
C HIS A 307 -12.97 -30.71 13.25
N SER A 308 -13.42 -29.74 12.45
CA SER A 308 -14.82 -29.31 12.43
C SER A 308 -15.73 -30.33 11.74
N PRO A 309 -16.79 -30.85 12.41
CA PRO A 309 -17.70 -31.85 11.83
C PRO A 309 -18.47 -31.36 10.59
N ARG A 310 -18.52 -30.04 10.38
CA ARG A 310 -19.20 -29.42 9.22
C ARG A 310 -18.35 -29.43 7.95
N GLY A 311 -17.11 -29.92 8.03
CA GLY A 311 -16.14 -29.90 6.94
C GLY A 311 -15.64 -28.48 6.64
N VAL A 312 -14.47 -28.41 6.02
CA VAL A 312 -14.02 -27.20 5.32
C VAL A 312 -14.99 -26.96 4.16
N ARG A 313 -15.44 -25.71 3.95
CA ARG A 313 -16.42 -25.42 2.90
C ARG A 313 -15.88 -25.89 1.55
N ARG A 314 -16.76 -26.48 0.75
CA ARG A 314 -16.46 -27.07 -0.57
C ARG A 314 -15.72 -26.04 -1.45
N GLY A 315 -14.41 -26.18 -1.58
CA GLY A 315 -13.54 -25.32 -2.40
C GLY A 315 -12.34 -24.66 -1.69
N GLU A 316 -12.29 -24.69 -0.35
CA GLU A 316 -11.13 -24.21 0.42
C GLU A 316 -10.20 -25.39 0.75
N THR A 317 -9.04 -25.49 0.08
CA THR A 317 -7.99 -26.43 0.51
C THR A 317 -7.16 -25.74 1.59
N LEU A 318 -7.17 -26.28 2.81
CA LEU A 318 -6.30 -25.79 3.91
C LEU A 318 -4.79 -26.03 3.64
N ASP A 319 -4.45 -26.64 2.51
CA ASP A 319 -3.07 -26.95 2.13
C ASP A 319 -2.23 -25.67 1.99
N GLU A 320 -2.73 -24.64 1.31
CA GLU A 320 -2.06 -23.34 1.18
C GLU A 320 -1.88 -22.67 2.55
N ALA A 321 -2.91 -22.71 3.41
CA ALA A 321 -2.83 -22.19 4.77
C ALA A 321 -1.73 -22.92 5.57
N ARG A 322 -1.66 -24.26 5.48
CA ARG A 322 -0.61 -25.07 6.13
C ARG A 322 0.78 -24.77 5.58
N GLU A 323 0.90 -24.49 4.29
CA GLU A 323 2.16 -24.11 3.68
C GLU A 323 2.64 -22.74 4.17
N ILE A 324 1.77 -21.73 4.16
CA ILE A 324 2.07 -20.39 4.67
C ILE A 324 2.47 -20.45 6.15
N LEU A 325 1.75 -21.22 6.98
CA LEU A 325 2.06 -21.37 8.40
C LEU A 325 3.43 -22.04 8.61
N ARG A 326 3.75 -23.08 7.84
CA ARG A 326 5.07 -23.75 7.91
C ARG A 326 6.19 -22.81 7.48
N LEU A 327 6.02 -22.07 6.38
CA LEU A 327 7.00 -21.09 5.94
C LEU A 327 7.20 -20.00 6.99
N TRP A 328 6.11 -19.49 7.58
CA TRP A 328 6.15 -18.47 8.62
C TRP A 328 6.89 -18.96 9.87
N GLU A 329 6.60 -20.18 10.32
CA GLU A 329 7.30 -20.82 11.45
C GLU A 329 8.80 -20.98 11.18
N THR A 330 9.16 -21.61 10.06
CA THR A 330 10.57 -21.79 9.65
C THR A 330 11.33 -20.47 9.60
N VAL A 331 10.73 -19.43 9.01
CA VAL A 331 11.36 -18.12 8.92
C VAL A 331 11.56 -17.51 10.31
N LEU A 332 10.56 -17.58 11.19
CA LEU A 332 10.70 -17.07 12.55
C LEU A 332 11.79 -17.80 13.33
N ASP A 333 11.88 -19.12 13.21
CA ASP A 333 12.90 -19.92 13.90
C ASP A 333 14.31 -19.59 13.42
N GLN A 334 14.51 -19.47 12.10
CA GLN A 334 15.79 -19.07 11.51
C GLN A 334 16.17 -17.63 11.90
N LEU A 335 15.22 -16.68 11.91
CA LEU A 335 15.49 -15.31 12.38
C LEU A 335 15.86 -15.26 13.86
N ASP A 336 15.26 -16.14 14.68
CA ASP A 336 15.57 -16.28 16.09
C ASP A 336 16.99 -16.84 16.30
N GLU A 337 17.41 -17.80 15.49
CA GLU A 337 18.77 -18.31 15.45
C GLU A 337 19.77 -17.21 15.04
N CYS A 338 19.46 -16.44 13.99
CA CYS A 338 20.26 -15.28 13.56
C CYS A 338 20.47 -14.31 14.72
N LYS A 339 19.39 -13.95 15.41
CA LYS A 339 19.42 -13.03 16.55
C LYS A 339 20.32 -13.54 17.69
N ARG A 340 20.31 -14.86 17.97
CA ARG A 340 21.17 -15.46 19.00
C ARG A 340 22.63 -15.53 18.57
N ALA A 341 22.89 -15.80 17.29
CA ALA A 341 24.23 -15.85 16.72
C ALA A 341 24.87 -14.46 16.56
N GLY A 342 24.05 -13.42 16.39
CA GLY A 342 24.50 -12.03 16.17
C GLY A 342 24.77 -11.69 14.71
N GLU A 343 24.55 -12.63 13.78
CA GLU A 343 24.74 -12.45 12.34
C GLU A 343 23.54 -13.04 11.57
N PRO A 344 23.04 -12.37 10.51
CA PRO A 344 21.99 -12.94 9.67
C PRO A 344 22.49 -14.19 8.96
N THR A 345 21.73 -15.27 9.07
CA THR A 345 22.08 -16.58 8.52
C THR A 345 21.84 -16.63 7.02
N ASP A 346 22.77 -17.26 6.29
CA ASP A 346 22.65 -17.55 4.86
C ASP A 346 21.37 -18.33 4.49
N SER A 347 20.73 -18.99 5.46
CA SER A 347 19.54 -19.83 5.25
C SER A 347 18.31 -19.07 4.74
N LEU A 348 18.25 -17.76 4.99
CA LEU A 348 17.15 -16.89 4.54
C LEU A 348 17.50 -16.10 3.27
N PHE A 349 18.69 -16.32 2.71
CA PHE A 349 19.08 -15.77 1.40
C PHE A 349 18.15 -16.30 0.31
N GLY A 350 17.61 -15.42 -0.54
CA GLY A 350 16.61 -15.76 -1.55
C GLY A 350 15.19 -15.99 -1.00
N VAL A 351 15.03 -16.11 0.32
CA VAL A 351 13.72 -16.25 0.97
C VAL A 351 13.17 -14.89 1.39
N LEU A 352 14.01 -14.06 2.03
CA LEU A 352 13.67 -12.71 2.47
C LEU A 352 14.51 -11.67 1.72
N ASP A 353 13.84 -10.65 1.18
CA ASP A 353 14.51 -9.59 0.43
C ASP A 353 15.55 -8.84 1.27
N TRP A 354 15.17 -8.39 2.48
CA TRP A 354 16.08 -7.64 3.33
C TRP A 354 17.30 -8.45 3.74
N VAL A 355 17.17 -9.75 3.99
CA VAL A 355 18.31 -10.63 4.31
C VAL A 355 19.21 -10.78 3.10
N THR A 356 18.64 -11.07 1.94
CA THR A 356 19.37 -11.21 0.67
C THR A 356 20.14 -9.94 0.35
N LYS A 357 19.48 -8.79 0.45
CA LYS A 357 20.09 -7.48 0.20
C LYS A 357 21.15 -7.13 1.24
N PHE A 358 20.91 -7.44 2.52
CA PHE A 358 21.90 -7.24 3.58
C PHE A 358 23.18 -8.00 3.26
N HIS A 359 23.08 -9.28 2.89
CA HIS A 359 24.24 -10.10 2.50
C HIS A 359 25.02 -9.52 1.33
N LEU A 360 24.31 -9.05 0.30
CA LEU A 360 24.93 -8.40 -0.85
C LEU A 360 25.68 -7.12 -0.46
N LEU A 361 25.12 -6.33 0.46
CA LEU A 361 25.74 -5.11 0.96
C LEU A 361 26.96 -5.39 1.86
N GLU A 362 26.92 -6.45 2.66
CA GLU A 362 28.06 -6.89 3.48
C GLU A 362 29.19 -7.43 2.60
N ARG A 363 28.88 -8.22 1.57
CA ARG A 363 29.88 -8.71 0.59
C ARG A 363 30.54 -7.61 -0.23
N ALA A 364 29.84 -6.51 -0.49
CA ALA A 364 30.46 -5.32 -1.10
C ALA A 364 31.51 -4.69 -0.17
N GLY A 365 31.51 -5.01 1.13
CA GLY A 365 32.42 -4.49 2.12
C GLY A 365 31.94 -3.16 2.71
N VAL A 366 32.14 -2.99 4.02
CA VAL A 366 31.75 -1.77 4.75
C VAL A 366 32.50 -0.54 4.22
N ASP A 367 33.73 -0.73 3.73
CA ASP A 367 34.59 0.32 3.17
C ASP A 367 34.20 0.76 1.74
N SER A 368 33.24 0.07 1.11
CA SER A 368 32.76 0.47 -0.21
C SER A 368 32.10 1.86 -0.16
N PRO A 369 32.34 2.73 -1.16
CA PRO A 369 31.67 4.03 -1.26
C PRO A 369 30.16 3.89 -1.17
N TRP A 370 29.51 4.86 -0.52
CA TRP A 370 28.06 4.85 -0.35
C TRP A 370 27.33 4.71 -1.69
N GLU A 371 27.82 5.34 -2.76
CA GLU A 371 27.24 5.29 -4.10
C GLU A 371 27.24 3.86 -4.67
N ALA A 372 28.31 3.09 -4.42
CA ALA A 372 28.41 1.70 -4.87
C ALA A 372 27.41 0.82 -4.11
N ARG A 373 27.33 0.99 -2.79
CA ARG A 373 26.35 0.29 -1.93
C ARG A 373 24.91 0.69 -2.28
N LYS A 374 24.66 1.96 -2.57
CA LYS A 374 23.34 2.46 -2.96
C LYS A 374 22.92 1.97 -4.35
N LYS A 375 23.86 1.87 -5.29
CA LYS A 375 23.63 1.22 -6.57
C LYS A 375 23.17 -0.22 -6.36
N LEU A 376 23.78 -0.95 -5.44
CA LEU A 376 23.36 -2.31 -5.09
C LEU A 376 21.93 -2.37 -4.55
N ASP A 377 21.61 -1.52 -3.59
CA ASP A 377 20.27 -1.41 -3.02
C ASP A 377 19.19 -1.15 -4.10
N ILE A 378 19.46 -0.27 -5.06
CA ILE A 378 18.53 0.05 -6.15
C ILE A 378 18.48 -1.06 -7.20
N ARG A 379 19.64 -1.58 -7.63
CA ARG A 379 19.77 -2.61 -8.68
C ARG A 379 19.22 -3.97 -8.28
N TYR A 380 19.14 -4.25 -6.97
CA TYR A 380 18.43 -5.42 -6.46
C TYR A 380 16.98 -5.47 -6.95
N HIS A 381 16.33 -4.31 -7.04
CA HIS A 381 14.93 -4.13 -7.40
C HIS A 381 14.70 -3.85 -8.89
N GLU A 382 15.74 -3.95 -9.72
CA GLU A 382 15.59 -3.76 -11.15
C GLU A 382 14.98 -5.01 -11.80
N LEU A 383 13.92 -4.82 -12.59
CA LEU A 383 13.19 -5.92 -13.25
C LEU A 383 13.83 -6.40 -14.56
N SER A 384 14.88 -5.72 -15.03
CA SER A 384 15.58 -6.13 -16.24
C SER A 384 16.43 -7.39 -15.99
N PRO A 385 16.92 -8.06 -17.06
CA PRO A 385 17.89 -9.15 -16.92
C PRO A 385 19.18 -8.73 -16.20
N ASP A 386 19.50 -7.43 -16.18
CA ASP A 386 20.68 -6.91 -15.49
C ASP A 386 20.44 -6.66 -14.00
N GLY A 387 19.21 -6.81 -13.51
CA GLY A 387 18.86 -6.65 -12.10
C GLY A 387 19.47 -7.73 -11.23
N TYR A 388 19.94 -7.36 -10.03
CA TYR A 388 20.73 -8.28 -9.21
C TYR A 388 19.90 -9.45 -8.67
N TYR A 389 18.62 -9.25 -8.34
CA TYR A 389 17.74 -10.36 -8.00
C TYR A 389 17.57 -11.34 -9.18
N THR A 390 17.29 -10.82 -10.38
CA THR A 390 17.15 -11.62 -11.61
C THR A 390 18.41 -12.42 -11.90
N GLN A 391 19.59 -11.81 -11.75
CA GLN A 391 20.87 -12.49 -11.92
C GLN A 391 21.09 -13.60 -10.89
N LEU A 392 20.73 -13.38 -9.62
CA LEU A 392 20.82 -14.41 -8.57
C LEU A 392 19.88 -15.60 -8.85
N LEU A 393 18.68 -15.32 -9.34
CA LEU A 393 17.73 -16.35 -9.77
C LEU A 393 18.29 -17.16 -10.95
N GLN A 394 18.77 -16.50 -12.01
CA GLN A 394 19.32 -17.15 -13.20
C GLN A 394 20.59 -17.95 -12.94
N SER A 395 21.38 -17.56 -11.93
CA SER A 395 22.60 -18.26 -11.53
C SER A 395 22.37 -19.38 -10.51
N GLY A 396 21.13 -19.65 -10.13
CA GLY A 396 20.76 -20.75 -9.24
C GLY A 396 21.08 -20.50 -7.76
N TRP A 397 21.30 -19.24 -7.35
CA TRP A 397 21.49 -18.89 -5.94
C TRP A 397 20.16 -18.69 -5.19
N ILE A 398 19.07 -18.51 -5.93
CA ILE A 398 17.71 -18.36 -5.38
C ILE A 398 16.83 -19.40 -6.05
N ASP A 399 16.16 -20.22 -5.24
CA ASP A 399 15.18 -21.18 -5.74
C ASP A 399 13.83 -20.49 -5.98
N PRO A 400 13.29 -20.49 -7.21
CA PRO A 400 11.96 -19.95 -7.47
C PRO A 400 10.92 -20.73 -6.65
N TYR A 401 9.88 -20.02 -6.24
CA TYR A 401 8.72 -20.57 -5.56
C TYR A 401 7.57 -20.79 -6.54
N ILE A 402 7.37 -19.88 -7.51
CA ILE A 402 6.35 -19.97 -8.55
C ILE A 402 6.98 -20.51 -9.84
N ALA A 403 6.27 -21.40 -10.54
CA ALA A 403 6.73 -21.90 -11.82
C ALA A 403 6.63 -20.82 -12.92
N GLU A 404 7.62 -20.76 -13.81
CA GLU A 404 7.66 -19.76 -14.90
C GLU A 404 6.42 -19.84 -15.80
N GLU A 405 5.89 -21.05 -16.03
CA GLU A 405 4.67 -21.26 -16.81
C GLU A 405 3.43 -20.64 -16.15
N GLU A 406 3.39 -20.59 -14.82
CA GLU A 406 2.30 -19.95 -14.07
C GLU A 406 2.38 -18.44 -14.18
N ILE A 407 3.59 -17.87 -14.11
CA ILE A 407 3.85 -16.44 -14.33
C ILE A 407 3.42 -16.06 -15.76
N ALA A 408 3.90 -16.80 -16.77
CA ALA A 408 3.56 -16.56 -18.18
C ALA A 408 2.06 -16.66 -18.44
N ARG A 409 1.36 -17.59 -17.77
CA ARG A 409 -0.11 -17.70 -17.83
C ARG A 409 -0.78 -16.50 -17.18
N ALA A 410 -0.35 -16.09 -15.99
CA ALA A 410 -0.93 -14.98 -15.25
C ALA A 410 -0.81 -13.63 -15.99
N MET A 411 0.23 -13.46 -16.82
CA MET A 411 0.38 -12.28 -17.69
C MET A 411 -0.76 -12.13 -18.71
N ARG A 412 -1.37 -13.24 -19.15
CA ARG A 412 -2.37 -13.25 -20.23
C ARG A 412 -3.77 -13.59 -19.75
N THR A 413 -3.88 -14.32 -18.64
CA THR A 413 -5.14 -14.86 -18.14
C THR A 413 -5.46 -14.28 -16.77
N PRO A 414 -6.58 -13.52 -16.63
CA PRO A 414 -6.99 -13.02 -15.33
C PRO A 414 -7.42 -14.17 -14.41
N PRO A 415 -7.38 -13.98 -13.07
CA PRO A 415 -7.81 -15.00 -12.13
C PRO A 415 -9.29 -15.37 -12.38
N PRO A 416 -9.63 -16.67 -12.39
CA PRO A 416 -10.98 -17.13 -12.65
C PRO A 416 -11.94 -16.71 -11.53
N ASN A 417 -13.24 -16.69 -11.84
CA ASN A 417 -14.32 -16.41 -10.88
C ASN A 417 -14.18 -15.05 -10.16
N SER A 418 -13.58 -14.07 -10.82
CA SER A 418 -13.39 -12.72 -10.28
C SER A 418 -13.90 -11.65 -11.24
N PRO A 419 -14.23 -10.44 -10.75
CA PRO A 419 -14.51 -9.31 -11.63
C PRO A 419 -13.39 -9.00 -12.65
N ALA A 420 -12.16 -9.42 -12.36
CA ALA A 420 -11.03 -9.29 -13.28
C ALA A 420 -11.19 -10.18 -14.52
N THR A 421 -11.90 -11.31 -14.44
CA THR A 421 -12.22 -12.15 -15.60
C THR A 421 -13.06 -11.38 -16.62
N VAL A 422 -14.14 -10.75 -16.16
CA VAL A 422 -15.04 -9.95 -16.99
C VAL A 422 -14.32 -8.73 -17.55
N ARG A 423 -13.53 -8.03 -16.73
CA ARG A 423 -12.72 -6.90 -17.19
C ARG A 423 -11.70 -7.32 -18.25
N GLY A 424 -11.00 -8.43 -18.04
CA GLY A 424 -10.02 -8.94 -19.00
C GLY A 424 -10.66 -9.36 -20.32
N HIS A 425 -11.89 -9.91 -20.28
CA HIS A 425 -12.68 -10.15 -21.47
C HIS A 425 -13.03 -8.86 -22.20
N TYR A 426 -13.57 -7.85 -21.51
CA TYR A 426 -13.89 -6.55 -22.13
C TYR A 426 -12.66 -5.87 -22.74
N ILE A 427 -11.52 -5.86 -22.04
CA ILE A 427 -10.29 -5.27 -22.59
C ILE A 427 -9.92 -5.97 -23.90
N ARG A 428 -9.90 -7.31 -23.93
CA ARG A 428 -9.55 -8.08 -25.14
C ARG A 428 -10.54 -7.90 -26.28
N GLU A 429 -11.83 -7.91 -25.97
CA GLU A 429 -12.89 -7.80 -26.98
C GLU A 429 -12.90 -6.42 -27.64
N PHE A 430 -12.68 -5.37 -26.84
CA PHE A 430 -12.75 -3.98 -27.29
C PHE A 430 -11.39 -3.36 -27.61
N SER A 431 -10.28 -4.11 -27.52
CA SER A 431 -8.94 -3.64 -27.92
C SER A 431 -8.68 -3.76 -29.43
N GLN A 432 -9.70 -3.67 -30.29
CA GLN A 432 -9.61 -3.90 -31.74
C GLN A 432 -8.69 -2.94 -32.54
N ASP A 433 -7.82 -2.17 -31.90
CA ASP A 433 -6.84 -1.26 -32.54
C ASP A 433 -5.38 -1.46 -32.10
N CYS A 434 -4.94 -2.67 -31.72
CA CYS A 434 -3.54 -2.90 -31.36
C CYS A 434 -2.94 -4.18 -31.97
N GLU A 435 -2.65 -4.16 -33.27
CA GLU A 435 -1.71 -5.10 -33.94
C GLU A 435 -0.23 -4.92 -33.50
N ARG A 436 0.04 -4.32 -32.34
CA ARG A 436 1.40 -4.18 -31.81
C ARG A 436 1.43 -4.33 -30.30
N PHE A 437 1.50 -5.57 -29.82
CA PHE A 437 2.13 -5.90 -28.54
C PHE A 437 2.84 -7.25 -28.64
#